data_AF-A0A968Q8Q3-F1
#
_entry.id   AF-A0A968Q8Q3-F1
#
_cell.length_a   1.000
_cell.length_b   1.000
_cell.length_c   1.000
_cell.angle_alpha   90.00
_cell.angle_beta   90.00
_cell.angle_gamma   90.00
#
_symmetry.space_group_name_H-M   'P 1'
#
loop_
_entity.id
_entity.type
_entity.pdbx_description
1 polymer ?
#
loop_
_entity_poly.entity_id
_entity_poly.type
_entity_poly.pdbx_seq_one_letter_code
_entity_poly.pdbx_strand_id
1 'polypeptide(L)'
;MAGIYSPQDFQVNPKALTQALVAAAQAHGVAFHFGQPVVAFGTEPVQDGGTEGQRCTTVETPAQSFTANAVVLTSGLGTTPLTHHLQQPTAIGPVLGQGLRLHLTHPPGFGRLSAVVNGNDIHLVPLGQATTGWGPPSNFPPIVTSPIA
;
A
#
# COMPACT_ATOMS: atom_id res chain seq x y z
N MET A 1 27.91 13.56 -17.93
CA MET A 1 26.67 13.17 -17.22
C MET A 1 27.03 11.99 -16.32
N ALA A 2 26.64 12.01 -15.05
CA ALA A 2 26.92 10.93 -14.09
C ALA A 2 25.59 10.46 -13.48
N GLY A 3 25.52 9.19 -13.10
CA GLY A 3 24.37 8.58 -12.43
C GLY A 3 24.83 7.70 -11.27
N ILE A 4 23.98 7.55 -10.26
CA ILE A 4 24.21 6.64 -9.14
C ILE A 4 23.57 5.30 -9.48
N TYR A 5 24.31 4.21 -9.29
CA TYR A 5 23.83 2.86 -9.54
C TYR A 5 23.78 2.07 -8.22
N SER A 6 22.61 1.56 -7.89
CA SER A 6 22.40 0.63 -6.77
C SER A 6 22.09 -0.76 -7.35
N PRO A 7 23.02 -1.73 -7.27
CA PRO A 7 22.80 -3.08 -7.81
C PRO A 7 21.78 -3.90 -7.00
N GLN A 8 21.37 -3.42 -5.82
CA GLN A 8 20.43 -4.10 -4.92
C GLN A 8 19.01 -3.54 -5.02
N ASP A 9 18.77 -2.57 -5.92
CA ASP A 9 17.43 -2.03 -6.17
C ASP A 9 16.68 -2.98 -7.11
N PHE A 10 15.71 -3.70 -6.54
CA PHE A 10 14.87 -4.65 -7.27
C PHE A 10 13.41 -4.21 -7.32
N GLN A 11 12.67 -4.80 -8.25
CA GLN A 11 11.24 -4.62 -8.38
C GLN A 11 10.53 -5.91 -7.97
N VAL A 12 9.37 -5.76 -7.35
CA VAL A 12 8.49 -6.86 -6.99
C VAL A 12 7.11 -6.62 -7.59
N ASN A 13 6.37 -7.69 -7.85
CA ASN A 13 4.95 -7.56 -8.14
C ASN A 13 4.21 -7.32 -6.82
N PRO A 14 3.65 -6.11 -6.57
CA PRO A 14 3.07 -5.78 -5.27
C PRO A 14 1.84 -6.63 -4.96
N LYS A 15 1.02 -6.97 -5.97
CA LYS A 15 -0.15 -7.82 -5.78
C LYS A 15 0.25 -9.22 -5.33
N ALA A 16 1.20 -9.84 -6.03
CA ALA A 16 1.67 -11.17 -5.69
C ALA A 16 2.32 -11.19 -4.30
N LEU A 17 3.11 -10.17 -3.96
CA LEU A 17 3.72 -10.04 -2.64
C LEU A 17 2.68 -9.92 -1.54
N THR A 18 1.68 -9.04 -1.68
CA THR A 18 0.60 -8.88 -0.70
C THR A 18 -0.17 -10.18 -0.50
N GLN A 19 -0.49 -10.89 -1.58
CA GLN A 19 -1.17 -12.19 -1.51
C GLN A 19 -0.34 -13.24 -0.76
N ALA A 20 0.97 -13.30 -1.01
CA ALA A 20 1.87 -14.20 -0.31
C ALA A 20 1.96 -13.88 1.19
N LEU A 21 2.03 -12.60 1.56
CA LEU A 21 2.04 -12.18 2.97
C LEU A 21 0.75 -12.55 3.71
N VAL A 22 -0.42 -12.35 3.08
CA VAL A 22 -1.71 -12.76 3.64
C VAL A 22 -1.75 -14.28 3.84
N ALA A 23 -1.38 -15.06 2.82
CA ALA A 23 -1.39 -16.52 2.89
C ALA A 23 -0.44 -17.04 3.99
N ALA A 24 0.76 -16.47 4.09
CA ALA A 24 1.72 -16.81 5.14
C ALA A 24 1.16 -16.50 6.54
N ALA A 25 0.56 -15.33 6.75
CA ALA A 25 -0.03 -14.94 8.03
C ALA A 25 -1.19 -15.88 8.43
N GLN A 26 -2.06 -16.23 7.48
CA GLN A 26 -3.15 -17.18 7.71
C GLN A 26 -2.62 -18.58 8.09
N ALA A 27 -1.55 -19.04 7.44
CA ALA A 27 -0.89 -20.31 7.80
C ALA A 27 -0.30 -20.30 9.22
N HIS A 28 -0.05 -19.11 9.78
CA HIS A 28 0.40 -18.91 11.17
C HIS A 28 -0.74 -18.51 12.11
N GLY A 29 -2.00 -18.76 11.74
CA GLY A 29 -3.16 -18.60 12.62
C GLY A 29 -3.73 -17.18 12.70
N VAL A 30 -3.29 -16.25 11.85
CA VAL A 30 -3.86 -14.89 11.82
C VAL A 30 -5.25 -14.91 11.19
N ALA A 31 -6.23 -14.36 11.92
CA ALA A 31 -7.58 -14.13 11.40
C ALA A 31 -7.65 -12.84 10.58
N PHE A 32 -8.23 -12.92 9.39
CA PHE A 32 -8.45 -11.75 8.52
C PHE A 32 -9.94 -11.47 8.36
N HIS A 33 -10.34 -10.22 8.59
CA HIS A 33 -11.71 -9.75 8.42
C HIS A 33 -11.76 -8.72 7.27
N PHE A 34 -11.89 -9.21 6.04
CA PHE A 34 -11.97 -8.36 4.86
C PHE A 34 -13.35 -7.70 4.72
N GLY A 35 -13.38 -6.48 4.13
CA GLY A 35 -14.64 -5.74 3.93
C GLY A 35 -15.28 -5.24 5.23
N GLN A 36 -14.54 -5.22 6.34
CA GLN A 36 -14.99 -4.77 7.65
C GLN A 36 -14.24 -3.47 8.01
N PRO A 37 -14.75 -2.28 7.62
CA PRO A 37 -14.12 -1.03 8.00
C PRO A 37 -14.22 -0.84 9.52
N VAL A 38 -13.16 -0.32 10.13
CA VAL A 38 -13.21 0.12 11.53
C VAL A 38 -13.98 1.43 11.58
N VAL A 39 -14.98 1.49 12.45
CA VAL A 39 -15.88 2.65 12.60
C VAL A 39 -15.74 3.36 13.95
N ALA A 40 -15.25 2.66 14.97
CA ALA A 40 -15.04 3.23 16.30
C ALA A 40 -14.03 2.41 17.12
N PHE A 41 -13.64 2.97 18.26
CA PHE A 41 -12.78 2.35 19.25
C PHE A 41 -13.41 2.53 20.63
N GLY A 42 -13.43 1.49 21.44
CA GLY A 42 -13.67 1.63 22.87
C GLY A 42 -12.36 1.92 23.60
N THR A 43 -12.41 2.91 24.49
CA THR A 43 -11.26 3.31 25.31
C THR A 43 -11.63 3.28 26.79
N GLU A 44 -10.65 2.94 27.61
CA GLU A 44 -10.75 2.98 29.06
C GLU A 44 -9.71 3.94 29.63
N PRO A 45 -10.06 4.73 30.67
CA PRO A 45 -9.08 5.55 31.36
C PRO A 45 -8.06 4.67 32.06
N VAL A 46 -6.79 5.05 31.97
CA VAL A 46 -5.69 4.43 32.70
C VAL A 46 -4.99 5.51 33.50
N GLN A 47 -4.82 5.27 34.79
CA GLN A 47 -3.93 6.06 35.64
C GLN A 47 -2.62 5.31 35.77
N ASP A 48 -1.55 5.88 35.22
CA ASP A 48 -0.21 5.35 35.39
C ASP A 48 0.72 6.47 35.89
N GLY A 49 1.30 6.29 37.08
CA GLY A 49 2.27 7.23 37.66
C GLY A 49 1.79 8.68 37.81
N GLY A 50 0.49 8.94 37.91
CA GLY A 50 -0.09 10.30 38.01
C GLY A 50 -0.37 10.97 36.65
N THR A 51 -0.18 10.27 35.53
CA THR A 51 -0.60 10.74 34.21
C THR A 51 -1.93 10.06 33.84
N GLU A 52 -2.95 10.86 33.53
CA GLU A 52 -4.20 10.34 32.97
C GLU A 52 -3.98 10.02 31.50
N GLY A 53 -4.24 8.78 31.12
CA GLY A 53 -4.20 8.31 29.74
C GLY A 53 -5.47 7.57 29.35
N GLN A 54 -5.59 7.27 28.07
CA GLN A 54 -6.61 6.36 27.57
C GLN A 54 -5.96 5.14 26.91
N ARG A 55 -6.51 3.97 27.20
CA ARG A 55 -6.14 2.72 26.57
C ARG A 55 -7.26 2.27 25.66
N CYS A 56 -6.94 2.03 24.38
CA CYS A 56 -7.88 1.36 23.47
C CYS A 56 -7.98 -0.12 23.86
N THR A 57 -9.20 -0.59 24.09
CA THR A 57 -9.50 -1.96 24.51
C THR A 57 -10.32 -2.71 23.47
N THR A 58 -11.03 -1.99 22.62
CA THR A 58 -11.86 -2.59 21.57
C THR A 58 -11.79 -1.85 20.24
N VAL A 59 -11.94 -2.61 19.16
CA VAL A 59 -12.06 -2.13 17.78
C VAL A 59 -13.44 -2.52 17.27
N GLU A 60 -14.19 -1.54 16.77
CA GLU A 60 -15.57 -1.76 16.33
C GLU A 60 -15.68 -1.70 14.81
N THR A 61 -16.45 -2.64 14.27
CA THR A 61 -16.85 -2.71 12.86
C THR A 61 -18.38 -2.74 12.78
N PRO A 62 -19.00 -2.49 11.61
CA PRO A 62 -20.45 -2.56 11.48
C PRO A 62 -21.05 -3.93 11.86
N ALA A 63 -20.28 -5.01 11.75
CA ALA A 63 -20.75 -6.36 12.02
C ALA A 63 -20.49 -6.82 13.46
N GLN A 64 -19.40 -6.37 14.10
CA GLN A 64 -18.95 -6.88 15.40
C GLN A 64 -17.87 -5.98 16.04
N SER A 65 -17.62 -6.24 17.33
CA SER A 65 -16.52 -5.62 18.09
C SER A 65 -15.47 -6.66 18.47
N PHE A 66 -14.21 -6.26 18.44
CA PHE A 66 -13.06 -7.09 18.78
C PHE A 66 -12.36 -6.52 20.02
N THR A 67 -12.14 -7.34 21.03
CA THR A 67 -11.28 -7.00 22.17
C THR A 67 -9.81 -7.18 21.80
N ALA A 68 -8.96 -6.21 22.14
CA ALA A 68 -7.53 -6.27 21.86
C ALA A 68 -6.72 -5.64 23.00
N ASN A 69 -5.59 -6.25 23.34
CA ASN A 69 -4.66 -5.68 24.32
C ASN A 69 -3.83 -4.53 23.74
N ALA A 70 -3.66 -4.52 22.41
CA ALA A 70 -2.95 -3.52 21.63
C ALA A 70 -3.58 -3.43 20.23
N VAL A 71 -3.60 -2.22 19.66
CA VAL A 71 -4.10 -1.94 18.31
C VAL A 71 -2.99 -1.26 17.51
N VAL A 72 -2.72 -1.77 16.31
CA VAL A 72 -1.74 -1.19 15.37
C VAL A 72 -2.48 -0.67 14.15
N LEU A 73 -2.39 0.64 13.91
CA LEU A 73 -3.02 1.28 12.75
C LEU A 73 -2.08 1.27 11.55
N THR A 74 -2.51 0.61 10.46
CA THR A 74 -1.77 0.52 9.18
C THR A 74 -2.64 0.94 7.99
N SER A 75 -3.61 1.83 8.23
CA SER A 75 -4.70 2.20 7.30
C SER A 75 -4.32 3.19 6.19
N GLY A 76 -3.04 3.55 6.04
CA GLY A 76 -2.61 4.54 5.04
C GLY A 76 -3.37 5.86 5.19
N LEU A 77 -4.05 6.31 4.12
CA LEU A 77 -4.87 7.54 4.15
C LEU A 77 -6.08 7.47 5.10
N GLY A 78 -6.49 6.27 5.53
CA GLY A 78 -7.53 6.10 6.54
C GLY A 78 -7.08 6.38 7.98
N THR A 79 -5.80 6.64 8.23
CA THR A 79 -5.27 6.79 9.60
C THR A 79 -5.74 8.08 10.27
N THR A 80 -5.79 9.20 9.55
CA THR A 80 -6.20 10.49 10.13
C THR A 80 -7.61 10.45 10.75
N PRO A 81 -8.66 9.97 10.06
CA PRO A 81 -9.98 9.88 10.68
C PRO A 81 -9.97 8.93 11.89
N LEU A 82 -9.31 7.76 11.83
CA LEU A 82 -9.26 6.82 12.95
C LEU A 82 -8.55 7.39 14.19
N THR A 83 -7.44 8.08 13.99
CA THR A 83 -6.66 8.68 15.10
C THR A 83 -7.34 9.91 15.69
N HIS A 84 -8.23 10.58 14.93
CA HIS A 84 -9.10 11.62 15.46
C HIS A 84 -10.11 11.06 16.48
N HIS A 85 -10.67 9.87 16.24
CA HIS A 85 -11.54 9.20 17.23
C HIS A 85 -10.81 8.87 18.54
N LEU A 86 -9.50 8.65 18.45
CA LEU A 86 -8.61 8.41 19.60
C LEU A 86 -8.05 9.70 20.22
N GLN A 87 -8.54 10.87 19.81
CA GLN A 87 -8.10 12.19 20.29
C GLN A 87 -6.59 12.47 20.10
N GLN A 88 -5.95 11.79 19.13
CA GLN A 88 -4.52 11.93 18.81
C GLN A 88 -4.30 11.99 17.30
N PRO A 89 -4.86 13.00 16.60
CA PRO A 89 -4.90 13.02 15.15
C PRO A 89 -3.49 12.96 14.54
N THR A 90 -3.27 11.98 13.68
CA THR A 90 -2.05 11.88 12.86
C THR A 90 -2.37 12.36 11.46
N ALA A 91 -1.82 13.52 11.07
CA ALA A 91 -2.07 14.12 9.77
C ALA A 91 -1.38 13.31 8.65
N ILE A 92 -2.17 12.70 7.77
CA ILE A 92 -1.71 12.01 6.56
C ILE A 92 -2.49 12.60 5.37
N GLY A 93 -1.77 13.19 4.42
CA GLY A 93 -2.36 13.79 3.22
C GLY A 93 -2.16 12.91 1.98
N PRO A 94 -3.14 12.87 1.05
CA PRO A 94 -2.97 12.19 -0.22
C PRO A 94 -1.99 12.96 -1.11
N VAL A 95 -1.18 12.20 -1.87
CA VAL A 95 -0.40 12.72 -3.00
C VAL A 95 -0.78 11.89 -4.22
N LEU A 96 -1.27 12.56 -5.27
CA LEU A 96 -1.62 11.89 -6.50
C LEU A 96 -0.36 11.55 -7.29
N GLY A 97 -0.19 10.27 -7.60
CA GLY A 97 0.80 9.76 -8.55
C GLY A 97 0.12 9.27 -9.82
N GLN A 98 0.78 9.42 -10.95
CA GLN A 98 0.32 8.88 -12.24
C GLN A 98 1.37 7.94 -12.81
N GLY A 99 0.92 6.94 -13.56
CA GLY A 99 1.79 5.97 -14.22
C GLY A 99 1.29 5.66 -15.62
N LEU A 100 2.23 5.45 -16.55
CA LEU A 100 1.96 5.08 -17.93
C LEU A 100 2.66 3.77 -18.24
N ARG A 101 1.96 2.84 -18.89
CA ARG A 101 2.57 1.61 -19.42
C ARG A 101 2.89 1.80 -20.90
N LEU A 102 4.18 1.79 -21.22
CA LEU A 102 4.65 1.90 -22.60
C LEU A 102 4.96 0.51 -23.16
N HIS A 103 4.43 0.22 -24.35
CA HIS A 103 4.83 -0.93 -25.14
C HIS A 103 5.83 -0.48 -26.21
N LEU A 104 7.06 -0.99 -26.15
CA LEU A 104 8.11 -0.64 -27.10
C LEU A 104 8.19 -1.72 -28.18
N THR A 105 7.93 -1.36 -29.43
CA THR A 105 8.03 -2.27 -30.59
C THR A 105 9.47 -2.66 -30.90
N HIS A 106 10.42 -1.80 -30.52
CA HIS A 106 11.85 -2.02 -30.62
C HIS A 106 12.46 -1.75 -29.24
N PRO A 107 12.77 -2.79 -28.44
CA PRO A 107 13.42 -2.59 -27.16
C PRO A 107 14.78 -1.92 -27.40
N PRO A 108 15.12 -0.87 -26.64
CA PRO A 108 16.39 -0.19 -26.84
C PRO A 108 17.53 -1.17 -26.58
N GLY A 109 18.60 -1.11 -27.38
CA GLY A 109 19.74 -2.04 -27.36
C GLY A 109 20.59 -2.03 -26.08
N PHE A 110 20.10 -1.42 -25.00
CA PHE A 110 20.66 -1.57 -23.68
C PHE A 110 20.28 -2.96 -23.18
N GLY A 111 21.28 -3.83 -23.00
CA GLY A 111 21.10 -5.14 -22.39
C GLY A 111 20.21 -5.04 -21.15
N ARG A 112 19.30 -6.00 -20.98
CA ARG A 112 18.24 -6.07 -19.94
C ARG A 112 18.36 -4.96 -18.90
N LEU A 113 17.73 -3.81 -19.16
CA LEU A 113 17.52 -2.80 -18.11
C LEU A 113 16.70 -3.46 -17.01
N SER A 114 17.37 -3.89 -15.94
CA SER A 114 16.75 -4.44 -14.74
C SER A 114 16.55 -3.36 -13.67
N ALA A 115 17.29 -2.26 -13.77
CA ALA A 115 17.24 -1.16 -12.83
C ALA A 115 16.19 -0.11 -13.22
N VAL A 116 15.55 0.48 -12.21
CA VAL A 116 14.70 1.66 -12.38
C VAL A 116 15.59 2.86 -12.73
N VAL A 117 15.20 3.63 -13.74
CA VAL A 117 15.87 4.88 -14.09
C VAL A 117 15.05 6.05 -13.56
N ASN A 118 15.67 6.87 -12.72
CA ASN A 118 15.04 8.00 -12.06
C ASN A 118 15.65 9.31 -12.55
N GLY A 119 14.82 10.32 -12.81
CA GLY A 119 15.29 11.68 -13.12
C GLY A 119 14.15 12.63 -13.40
N ASN A 120 14.28 13.89 -12.98
CA ASN A 120 13.29 14.96 -13.18
C ASN A 120 11.85 14.52 -12.80
N ASP A 121 11.69 13.92 -11.61
CA ASP A 121 10.42 13.39 -11.09
C ASP A 121 9.74 12.33 -11.99
N ILE A 122 10.50 11.73 -12.90
CA ILE A 122 10.06 10.62 -13.75
C ILE A 122 10.82 9.37 -13.33
N HIS A 123 10.05 8.29 -13.16
CA HIS A 123 10.55 6.96 -12.86
C HIS A 123 10.25 6.04 -14.04
N LEU A 124 11.28 5.61 -14.76
CA LEU A 124 11.17 4.59 -15.80
C LEU A 124 11.44 3.23 -15.15
N VAL A 125 10.37 2.45 -15.00
CA VAL A 125 10.37 1.17 -14.29
C VAL A 125 10.28 0.04 -15.32
N PRO A 126 11.37 -0.71 -15.59
CA PRO A 126 11.31 -1.85 -16.50
C PRO A 126 10.46 -2.98 -15.93
N LEU A 127 9.31 -3.26 -16.52
CA LEU A 127 8.35 -4.25 -16.00
C LEU A 127 8.77 -5.72 -16.15
N GLY A 128 9.93 -5.98 -16.77
CA GLY A 128 10.40 -7.32 -17.13
C GLY A 128 9.53 -7.97 -18.21
N GLN A 129 10.14 -8.69 -19.16
CA GLN A 129 9.37 -9.54 -20.06
C GLN A 129 9.00 -10.84 -19.31
N ALA A 130 7.78 -10.92 -18.81
CA ALA A 130 7.11 -12.19 -18.61
C ALA A 130 6.17 -12.42 -19.80
N THR A 131 6.72 -12.79 -20.96
CA THR A 131 6.00 -13.44 -22.08
C THR A 131 6.98 -13.70 -23.22
N THR A 132 7.78 -14.77 -23.09
CA THR A 132 8.11 -15.57 -24.28
C THR A 132 6.89 -16.46 -24.52
N GLY A 133 5.89 -15.94 -25.23
CA GLY A 133 4.64 -16.67 -25.48
C GLY A 133 3.45 -15.74 -25.59
N TRP A 134 2.76 -15.83 -26.71
CA TRP A 134 1.50 -15.17 -27.02
C TRP A 134 0.48 -15.32 -25.88
N GLY A 135 0.17 -14.23 -25.19
CA GLY A 135 -0.88 -14.16 -24.17
C GLY A 135 -1.28 -12.70 -23.95
N PRO A 136 -2.57 -12.39 -23.76
CA PRO A 136 -3.04 -11.01 -23.74
C PRO A 136 -2.57 -10.28 -22.46
N PRO A 137 -2.28 -8.98 -22.54
CA PRO A 137 -1.84 -8.20 -21.39
C PRO A 137 -3.01 -8.04 -20.39
N SER A 138 -2.95 -8.74 -19.27
CA SER A 138 -3.95 -8.60 -18.20
C SER A 138 -3.76 -7.30 -17.41
N ASN A 139 -4.83 -6.51 -17.38
CA ASN A 139 -5.23 -5.45 -16.46
C ASN A 139 -4.30 -4.26 -16.20
N PHE A 140 -4.33 -3.31 -17.15
CA PHE A 140 -4.48 -1.89 -16.82
C PHE A 140 -5.69 -1.36 -17.61
N PRO A 141 -6.57 -0.51 -17.02
CA PRO A 141 -7.65 0.10 -17.78
C PRO A 141 -7.06 1.03 -18.86
N PRO A 142 -7.66 1.12 -20.06
CA PRO A 142 -7.27 2.12 -21.05
C PRO A 142 -7.54 3.52 -20.49
N ILE A 143 -6.64 4.46 -20.76
CA ILE A 143 -6.85 5.88 -20.46
C ILE A 143 -7.99 6.37 -21.37
N VAL A 144 -9.13 6.68 -20.78
CA VAL A 144 -10.21 7.43 -21.44
C VAL A 144 -9.93 8.91 -21.19
N THR A 145 -9.39 9.59 -22.19
CA THR A 145 -9.40 11.05 -22.20
C THR A 145 -10.78 11.51 -22.68
N SER A 146 -11.68 11.86 -21.76
CA SER A 146 -12.82 12.71 -22.12
C SER A 146 -12.33 14.16 -22.21
N PRO A 147 -12.58 14.88 -23.32
CA PRO A 147 -12.34 16.31 -23.36
C PRO A 147 -13.31 16.98 -22.38
N ILE A 148 -12.76 17.79 -21.46
CA ILE A 148 -13.54 18.68 -20.62
C ILE A 148 -14.09 19.77 -21.55
N ALA A 149 -15.41 19.89 -21.59
CA ALA A 149 -16.13 21.06 -22.07
C ALA A 149 -16.18 22.12 -20.97
#